data_AF-A0A3Q8XR16-F1
#
_entry.id   AF-A0A3Q8XR16-F1
#
_cell.length_a   1.000
_cell.length_b   1.000
_cell.length_c   1.000
_cell.angle_alpha   90.00
_cell.angle_beta   90.00
_cell.angle_gamma   90.00
#
_symmetry.space_group_name_H-M   'P 1'
#
loop_
_entity.id
_entity.type
_entity.pdbx_description
1 polymer ?
#
loop_
_entity_poly.entity_id
_entity_poly.type
_entity_poly.pdbx_seq_one_letter_code
_entity_poly.pdbx_strand_id
1 'polypeptide(L)'
;MQTGSANPPLHDSQTRLIAVGLTAAGGLPYAGGLLDVLIGDSAWLMTVQIYGAVIASFVSGIHWGAALFASPRMAPSLLVASNVTALLAWIGALVAPQLGFILLAAVFITLLLIDRLLYRDGILPPWFFRLRVAITAAVATACILLGVTA
;
A
#
# COMPACT_ATOMS: atom_id res chain seq x y z
N MET A 1 -37.19 5.53 -2.39
CA MET A 1 -35.83 5.87 -1.94
C MET A 1 -34.93 5.83 -3.17
N GLN A 2 -34.35 6.97 -3.55
CA GLN A 2 -33.52 7.10 -4.75
C GLN A 2 -32.30 6.18 -4.65
N THR A 3 -32.28 5.08 -5.40
CA THR A 3 -31.05 4.41 -5.79
C THR A 3 -30.40 5.26 -6.88
N GLY A 4 -29.87 6.42 -6.48
CA GLY A 4 -28.96 7.16 -7.35
C GLY A 4 -27.79 6.23 -7.62
N SER A 5 -27.66 5.77 -8.86
CA SER A 5 -26.45 5.12 -9.35
C SER A 5 -25.34 6.15 -9.20
N ALA A 6 -24.71 6.18 -8.02
CA ALA A 6 -23.56 6.99 -7.77
C ALA A 6 -22.48 6.50 -8.73
N ASN A 7 -22.38 7.23 -9.82
CA ASN A 7 -21.36 7.14 -10.82
C ASN A 7 -20.01 6.86 -10.12
N PRO A 8 -19.34 5.71 -10.39
CA PRO A 8 -18.11 5.37 -9.69
C PRO A 8 -17.10 6.53 -9.77
N PRO A 9 -16.39 6.84 -8.67
CA PRO A 9 -15.40 7.91 -8.67
C PRO A 9 -14.36 7.66 -9.77
N LEU A 10 -14.05 8.73 -10.54
CA LEU A 10 -13.18 8.74 -11.73
C LEU A 10 -13.77 8.04 -12.98
N HIS A 11 -14.84 8.60 -13.55
CA HIS A 11 -15.39 8.20 -14.85
C HIS A 11 -14.46 8.45 -16.03
N ASP A 12 -13.61 9.45 -15.91
CA ASP A 12 -12.69 9.83 -16.97
C ASP A 12 -11.58 8.78 -17.13
N SER A 13 -11.50 8.22 -18.33
CA SER A 13 -10.53 7.18 -18.68
C SER A 13 -9.09 7.65 -18.51
N GLN A 14 -8.81 8.94 -18.75
CA GLN A 14 -7.46 9.50 -18.63
C GLN A 14 -7.02 9.52 -17.17
N THR A 15 -7.87 10.00 -16.27
CA THR A 15 -7.58 10.04 -14.83
C THR A 15 -7.36 8.64 -14.26
N ARG A 16 -8.12 7.64 -14.72
CA ARG A 16 -7.91 6.24 -14.33
C ARG A 16 -6.59 5.68 -14.85
N LEU A 17 -6.20 6.01 -16.08
CA LEU A 17 -4.90 5.61 -16.63
C LEU A 17 -3.74 6.23 -15.85
N ILE A 18 -3.86 7.50 -15.46
CA ILE A 18 -2.86 8.18 -14.61
C ILE A 18 -2.73 7.45 -13.28
N ALA A 19 -3.86 7.12 -12.61
CA ALA A 19 -3.83 6.40 -11.35
C ALA A 19 -3.16 5.02 -11.46
N VAL A 20 -3.44 4.27 -12.53
CA VAL A 20 -2.81 2.97 -12.80
C VAL A 20 -1.31 3.15 -13.06
N GLY A 21 -0.94 4.10 -13.92
CA GLY A 21 0.45 4.37 -14.29
C GLY A 21 1.30 4.79 -13.10
N LEU A 22 0.80 5.72 -12.27
CA LEU A 22 1.50 6.16 -11.06
C LEU A 22 1.62 5.03 -10.03
N THR A 23 0.58 4.19 -9.89
CA THR A 23 0.65 3.05 -8.97
C THR A 23 1.66 2.01 -9.44
N ALA A 24 1.72 1.72 -10.75
CA ALA A 24 2.70 0.82 -11.33
C ALA A 24 4.14 1.37 -11.19
N ALA A 25 4.33 2.67 -11.44
CA ALA A 25 5.60 3.35 -11.27
C ALA A 25 6.09 3.31 -9.80
N GLY A 26 5.17 3.26 -8.83
CA GLY A 26 5.51 3.07 -7.42
C GLY A 26 6.22 1.74 -7.10
N GLY A 27 6.16 0.75 -8.00
CA GLY A 27 6.93 -0.48 -7.88
C GLY A 27 8.40 -0.35 -8.29
N LEU A 28 8.79 0.72 -8.98
CA LEU A 28 10.14 0.86 -9.56
C LEU A 28 11.27 0.84 -8.53
N PRO A 29 11.18 1.51 -7.36
CA PRO A 29 12.27 1.45 -6.38
C PRO A 29 12.54 0.05 -5.85
N TYR A 30 11.51 -0.80 -5.73
CA TYR A 30 11.67 -2.19 -5.32
C TYR A 30 12.38 -3.03 -6.38
N ALA A 31 12.04 -2.83 -7.66
CA ALA A 31 12.76 -3.47 -8.76
C ALA A 31 14.23 -3.02 -8.81
N GLY A 32 14.49 -1.73 -8.59
CA GLY A 32 15.85 -1.20 -8.46
C GLY A 32 16.63 -1.81 -7.30
N GLY A 33 16.03 -1.93 -6.12
CA GLY A 33 16.65 -2.58 -4.97
C GLY A 33 16.97 -4.06 -5.21
N LEU A 34 16.08 -4.79 -5.90
CA LEU A 34 16.36 -6.19 -6.25
C LEU A 34 17.54 -6.30 -7.22
N LEU A 35 17.62 -5.40 -8.22
CA LEU A 35 18.76 -5.36 -9.14
C LEU A 35 20.06 -5.00 -8.42
N ASP A 36 20.02 -4.05 -7.48
CA ASP A 36 21.16 -3.61 -6.65
C ASP A 36 21.76 -4.76 -5.82
N VAL A 37 20.89 -5.61 -5.25
CA VAL A 37 21.32 -6.84 -4.57
C VAL A 37 21.90 -7.86 -5.55
N LEU A 38 21.27 -8.05 -6.72
CA LEU A 38 21.73 -9.03 -7.72
C LEU A 38 23.12 -8.70 -8.29
N ILE A 39 23.48 -7.42 -8.36
CA ILE A 39 24.82 -6.99 -8.79
C ILE A 39 25.83 -6.93 -7.63
N GLY A 40 25.40 -7.16 -6.39
CA GLY A 40 26.26 -7.30 -5.21
C GLY A 40 26.65 -6.01 -4.50
N ASP A 41 26.02 -4.87 -4.80
CA ASP A 41 26.34 -3.58 -4.16
C ASP A 41 25.53 -3.37 -2.86
N SER A 42 24.21 -3.59 -2.91
CA SER A 42 23.28 -3.45 -1.77
C SER A 42 23.25 -2.05 -1.12
N ALA A 43 23.81 -1.03 -1.79
CA ALA A 43 23.90 0.32 -1.25
C ALA A 43 22.54 1.04 -1.16
N TRP A 44 21.52 0.56 -1.90
CA TRP A 44 20.24 1.23 -2.03
C TRP A 44 19.15 0.67 -1.10
N LEU A 45 19.46 -0.38 -0.33
CA LEU A 45 18.48 -1.08 0.51
C LEU A 45 17.75 -0.11 1.46
N MET A 46 18.47 0.74 2.16
CA MET A 46 17.86 1.68 3.11
C MET A 46 17.02 2.74 2.40
N THR A 47 17.41 3.17 1.20
CA THR A 47 16.62 4.10 0.37
C THR A 47 15.30 3.48 -0.06
N VAL A 48 15.31 2.22 -0.51
CA VAL A 48 14.10 1.50 -0.92
C VAL A 48 13.20 1.21 0.30
N GLN A 49 13.80 0.89 1.45
CA GLN A 49 13.10 0.66 2.71
C GLN A 49 12.36 1.92 3.19
N ILE A 50 13.04 3.07 3.22
CA ILE A 50 12.44 4.36 3.58
C ILE A 50 11.33 4.73 2.59
N TYR A 51 11.56 4.53 1.29
CA TYR A 51 10.54 4.72 0.27
C TYR A 51 9.28 3.86 0.55
N GLY A 52 9.47 2.59 0.92
CA GLY A 52 8.36 1.71 1.27
C GLY A 52 7.56 2.20 2.46
N ALA A 53 8.21 2.74 3.49
CA ALA A 53 7.53 3.33 4.62
C ALA A 53 6.71 4.58 4.24
N VAL A 54 7.21 5.42 3.33
CA VAL A 54 6.46 6.57 2.79
C VAL A 54 5.20 6.11 2.08
N ILE A 55 5.30 5.10 1.20
CA ILE A 55 4.14 4.56 0.48
C ILE A 55 3.13 3.91 1.42
N ALA A 56 3.58 3.11 2.39
CA ALA A 56 2.70 2.50 3.38
C ALA A 56 1.99 3.55 4.25
N SER A 57 2.67 4.66 4.57
CA SER A 57 2.07 5.80 5.29
C SER A 57 1.01 6.52 4.44
N PHE A 58 1.26 6.73 3.15
CA PHE A 58 0.28 7.29 2.22
C PHE A 58 -0.99 6.43 2.14
N VAL A 59 -0.83 5.11 1.99
CA VAL A 59 -1.95 4.16 1.98
C VAL A 59 -2.70 4.16 3.30
N SER A 60 -1.98 4.19 4.42
CA SER A 60 -2.61 4.31 5.74
C SER A 60 -3.47 5.58 5.82
N GLY A 61 -2.97 6.71 5.29
CA GLY A 61 -3.73 7.94 5.17
C GLY A 61 -5.02 7.81 4.33
N ILE A 62 -5.03 6.95 3.31
CA ILE A 62 -6.26 6.62 2.55
C ILE A 62 -7.29 5.96 3.47
N HIS A 63 -6.87 5.03 4.34
CA HIS A 63 -7.77 4.38 5.31
C HIS A 63 -8.31 5.36 6.35
N TRP A 64 -7.45 6.25 6.85
CA TRP A 64 -7.92 7.35 7.71
C TRP A 64 -9.00 8.19 7.01
N GLY A 65 -8.75 8.61 5.77
CA GLY A 65 -9.72 9.38 4.98
C GLY A 65 -11.01 8.60 4.67
N ALA A 66 -10.90 7.30 4.40
CA ALA A 66 -12.04 6.42 4.19
C ALA A 66 -12.93 6.30 5.44
N ALA A 67 -12.38 6.53 6.64
CA ALA A 67 -13.16 6.50 7.89
C ALA A 67 -14.25 7.58 7.94
N LEU A 68 -14.06 8.69 7.21
CA LEU A 68 -15.04 9.77 7.09
C LEU A 68 -16.32 9.33 6.35
N PHE A 69 -16.22 8.29 5.53
CA PHE A 69 -17.32 7.74 4.72
C PHE A 69 -17.77 6.36 5.20
N ALA A 70 -17.08 5.81 6.21
CA ALA A 70 -17.37 4.50 6.78
C ALA A 70 -18.59 4.54 7.70
N SER A 71 -19.19 3.37 7.94
CA SER A 71 -20.25 3.25 8.94
C SER A 71 -19.75 3.63 10.34
N PRO A 72 -20.61 4.14 11.25
CA PRO A 72 -20.21 4.49 12.62
C PRO A 72 -19.59 3.34 13.41
N ARG A 73 -19.89 2.08 13.04
CA ARG A 73 -19.30 0.89 13.65
C ARG A 73 -17.87 0.62 13.17
N MET A 74 -17.56 0.93 11.90
CA MET A 74 -16.25 0.66 11.30
C MET A 74 -15.27 1.81 11.52
N ALA A 75 -15.72 3.06 11.46
CA ALA A 75 -14.86 4.24 11.45
C ALA A 75 -13.81 4.28 12.58
N PRO A 76 -14.13 4.00 13.86
CA PRO A 76 -13.12 4.02 14.93
C PRO A 76 -12.00 3.00 14.71
N SER A 77 -12.35 1.79 14.27
CA SER A 77 -11.37 0.73 14.00
C SER A 77 -10.45 1.08 12.85
N LEU A 78 -10.96 1.79 11.84
CA LEU A 78 -10.20 2.20 10.67
C LEU A 78 -9.20 3.32 11.00
N LEU A 79 -9.59 4.28 11.85
CA LEU A 79 -8.70 5.32 12.36
C LEU A 79 -7.55 4.73 13.18
N VAL A 80 -7.84 3.77 14.06
CA VAL A 80 -6.81 3.10 14.86
C VAL A 80 -5.91 2.26 13.97
N ALA A 81 -6.49 1.42 13.10
CA ALA A 81 -5.72 0.56 12.19
C ALA A 81 -4.79 1.37 11.29
N SER A 82 -5.26 2.48 10.73
CA SER A 82 -4.45 3.41 9.93
C SER A 82 -3.22 3.93 10.70
N ASN A 83 -3.39 4.32 11.97
CA ASN A 83 -2.26 4.82 12.75
C ASN A 83 -1.29 3.70 13.11
N VAL A 84 -1.80 2.52 13.46
CA VAL A 84 -0.99 1.33 13.73
C VAL A 84 -0.16 0.95 12.51
N THR A 85 -0.75 0.88 11.31
CA THR A 85 -0.01 0.53 10.09
C THR A 85 1.02 1.58 9.70
N ALA A 86 0.72 2.88 9.87
CA ALA A 86 1.70 3.95 9.63
C ALA A 86 2.88 3.89 10.61
N LEU A 87 2.62 3.63 11.90
CA LEU A 87 3.68 3.47 12.91
C LEU A 87 4.51 2.20 12.67
N LEU A 88 3.89 1.09 12.26
CA LEU A 88 4.61 -0.13 11.89
C LEU A 88 5.49 0.09 10.65
N ALA A 89 5.00 0.84 9.66
CA ALA A 89 5.79 1.24 8.50
C ALA A 89 7.00 2.10 8.91
N TRP A 90 6.79 3.06 9.82
CA TRP A 90 7.85 3.89 10.37
C TRP A 90 8.90 3.08 11.13
N ILE A 91 8.49 2.16 12.01
CA ILE A 91 9.40 1.20 12.67
C ILE A 91 10.16 0.40 11.61
N GLY A 92 9.46 -0.05 10.57
CA GLY A 92 10.04 -0.76 9.43
C GLY A 92 11.14 0.03 8.72
N ALA A 93 11.14 1.36 8.75
CA ALA A 93 12.22 2.19 8.22
C ALA A 93 13.41 2.39 9.17
N LEU A 94 13.23 2.16 10.48
CA LEU A 94 14.24 2.41 11.50
C LEU A 94 15.09 1.19 11.86
N VAL A 95 14.59 -0.01 11.56
CA VAL A 95 15.28 -1.27 11.84
C VAL A 95 16.18 -1.69 10.69
N ALA A 96 17.03 -2.69 10.92
CA ALA A 96 17.92 -3.25 9.90
C ALA A 96 17.12 -3.73 8.66
N PRO A 97 17.66 -3.55 7.43
CA PRO A 97 16.93 -3.84 6.20
C PRO A 97 16.27 -5.22 6.15
N GLN A 98 16.94 -6.26 6.66
CA GLN A 98 16.40 -7.62 6.71
C GLN A 98 15.03 -7.66 7.40
N LEU A 99 14.96 -7.13 8.63
CA LEU A 99 13.71 -7.09 9.40
C LEU A 99 12.76 -6.01 8.88
N GLY A 100 13.29 -4.90 8.40
CA GLY A 100 12.51 -3.76 7.91
C GLY A 100 11.65 -4.13 6.72
N PHE A 101 12.23 -4.80 5.72
CA PHE A 101 11.48 -5.24 4.56
C PHE A 101 10.44 -6.33 4.89
N ILE A 102 10.75 -7.27 5.79
CA ILE A 102 9.77 -8.26 6.26
C ILE A 102 8.59 -7.58 6.97
N LEU A 103 8.87 -6.58 7.81
CA LEU A 103 7.83 -5.80 8.47
C LEU A 103 6.99 -5.00 7.46
N LEU A 104 7.63 -4.36 6.48
CA LEU A 104 6.93 -3.65 5.41
C LEU A 104 6.04 -4.57 4.57
N ALA A 105 6.49 -5.80 4.26
CA ALA A 105 5.66 -6.79 3.58
C ALA A 105 4.39 -7.10 4.39
N ALA A 106 4.54 -7.34 5.70
CA ALA A 106 3.40 -7.59 6.60
C ALA A 106 2.45 -6.38 6.66
N VAL A 107 2.99 -5.16 6.69
CA VAL A 107 2.20 -3.91 6.66
C VAL A 107 1.42 -3.81 5.34
N PHE A 108 2.04 -4.00 4.19
CA PHE A 108 1.33 -3.94 2.90
C PHE A 108 0.23 -4.99 2.77
N ILE A 109 0.47 -6.22 3.23
CA ILE A 109 -0.55 -7.27 3.27
C ILE A 109 -1.71 -6.85 4.18
N THR A 110 -1.41 -6.31 5.37
CA THR A 110 -2.44 -5.82 6.30
C THR A 110 -3.27 -4.70 5.68
N LEU A 111 -2.62 -3.74 5.00
CA LEU A 111 -3.31 -2.67 4.28
C LEU A 111 -4.23 -3.21 3.18
N LEU A 112 -3.83 -4.27 2.47
CA LEU A 112 -4.69 -4.92 1.47
C LEU A 112 -5.89 -5.65 2.11
N LEU A 113 -5.72 -6.23 3.29
CA LEU A 113 -6.83 -6.82 4.04
C LEU A 113 -7.84 -5.76 4.45
N ILE A 114 -7.38 -4.58 4.86
CA ILE A 114 -8.25 -3.41 5.14
C ILE A 114 -8.93 -2.93 3.84
N ASP A 115 -8.19 -2.83 2.72
CA ASP A 115 -8.77 -2.50 1.40
C ASP A 115 -9.90 -3.48 1.02
N ARG A 116 -9.77 -4.76 1.36
CA ARG A 116 -10.82 -5.77 1.13
C ARG A 116 -12.08 -5.50 1.96
N LEU A 117 -11.94 -5.05 3.20
CA LEU A 117 -13.10 -4.66 4.03
C LEU A 117 -13.80 -3.44 3.43
N LEU A 118 -13.03 -2.41 3.05
CA LEU A 118 -13.55 -1.21 2.40
C LEU A 118 -14.22 -1.51 1.05
N TYR A 119 -13.69 -2.46 0.28
CA TYR A 119 -14.30 -2.94 -0.94
C TYR A 119 -15.65 -3.63 -0.70
N ARG A 120 -15.74 -4.47 0.34
CA ARG A 120 -16.99 -5.16 0.71
C ARG A 120 -18.08 -4.20 1.20
N ASP A 121 -17.67 -3.13 1.87
CA ASP A 121 -18.57 -2.06 2.34
C ASP A 121 -18.92 -1.03 1.24
N GLY A 122 -18.46 -1.25 0.00
CA GLY A 122 -18.79 -0.40 -1.15
C GLY A 122 -18.06 0.94 -1.19
N ILE A 123 -17.06 1.15 -0.32
CA ILE A 123 -16.27 2.39 -0.25
C ILE A 123 -15.22 2.44 -1.36
N LEU A 124 -14.53 1.33 -1.62
CA LEU A 124 -13.55 1.24 -2.70
C LEU A 124 -14.18 0.68 -3.98
N PRO A 125 -13.94 1.28 -5.15
CA PRO A 125 -14.45 0.74 -6.41
C PRO A 125 -13.68 -0.53 -6.84
N PRO A 126 -14.32 -1.48 -7.57
CA PRO A 126 -13.71 -2.75 -7.94
C PRO A 126 -12.41 -2.64 -8.76
N TRP A 127 -12.29 -1.61 -9.60
CA TRP A 127 -11.08 -1.40 -10.40
C TRP A 127 -9.89 -1.02 -9.53
N PHE A 128 -10.11 -0.17 -8.51
CA PHE A 128 -9.07 0.29 -7.62
C PHE A 128 -8.63 -0.86 -6.71
N PHE A 129 -9.58 -1.62 -6.14
CA PHE A 129 -9.25 -2.79 -5.35
C PHE A 129 -8.39 -3.81 -6.13
N ARG A 130 -8.73 -4.11 -7.39
CA ARG A 130 -7.91 -4.99 -8.25
C ARG A 130 -6.50 -4.45 -8.49
N LEU A 131 -6.37 -3.14 -8.71
CA LEU A 131 -5.07 -2.48 -8.83
C LEU A 131 -4.25 -2.64 -7.55
N ARG A 132 -4.88 -2.40 -6.39
CA ARG A 132 -4.27 -2.56 -5.06
C ARG A 132 -3.79 -4.00 -4.81
N VAL A 133 -4.58 -5.01 -5.17
CA VAL A 133 -4.18 -6.43 -5.08
C VAL A 133 -2.92 -6.69 -5.91
N ALA A 134 -2.94 -6.30 -7.20
CA ALA A 134 -1.83 -6.58 -8.11
C ALA A 134 -0.52 -5.93 -7.66
N ILE A 135 -0.55 -4.63 -7.34
CA ILE A 135 0.67 -3.92 -6.92
C ILE A 135 1.17 -4.39 -5.55
N THR A 136 0.26 -4.69 -4.61
CA THR A 136 0.63 -5.18 -3.29
C THR A 136 1.27 -6.55 -3.37
N ALA A 137 0.77 -7.46 -4.22
CA ALA A 137 1.40 -8.75 -4.44
C ALA A 137 2.85 -8.62 -4.95
N ALA A 138 3.06 -7.73 -5.93
CA ALA A 138 4.40 -7.47 -6.46
C ALA A 138 5.34 -6.86 -5.39
N VAL A 139 4.89 -5.80 -4.72
CA VAL A 139 5.69 -5.09 -3.70
C VAL A 139 5.97 -5.96 -2.48
N ALA A 140 4.97 -6.68 -1.95
CA ALA A 140 5.17 -7.56 -0.80
C ALA A 140 6.14 -8.71 -1.13
N THR A 141 6.06 -9.27 -2.34
CA THR A 141 7.03 -10.29 -2.80
C THR A 141 8.43 -9.70 -2.89
N ALA A 142 8.58 -8.51 -3.47
CA ALA A 142 9.88 -7.83 -3.54
C ALA A 142 10.44 -7.51 -2.15
N CYS A 143 9.62 -7.03 -1.22
CA CYS A 143 10.02 -6.83 0.18
C CYS A 143 10.48 -8.14 0.82
N ILE A 144 9.77 -9.25 0.63
CA ILE A 144 10.19 -10.55 1.20
C ILE A 144 11.55 -10.97 0.64
N LEU A 145 11.74 -10.87 -0.68
CA LEU A 145 13.02 -11.19 -1.32
C LEU A 145 14.14 -10.31 -0.77
N LEU A 146 13.95 -8.99 -0.76
CA LEU A 146 14.91 -8.04 -0.21
C LEU A 146 15.22 -8.32 1.27
N GLY A 147 14.21 -8.64 2.08
CA GLY A 147 14.43 -8.95 3.50
C GLY A 147 15.23 -10.23 3.75
N VAL A 148 15.19 -11.20 2.82
CA VAL A 148 15.95 -12.46 2.90
C VAL A 148 17.36 -12.32 2.32
N THR A 149 17.57 -11.40 1.38
CA THR A 149 18.85 -11.21 0.68
C THR A 149 19.67 -10.01 1.17
N ALA A 150 19.09 -9.13 1.98
CA ALA A 150 19.72 -7.93 2.53
C ALA A 150 20.77 -8.22 3.61
#